data_AF-A0A2S9WYC6-F1
#
_entry.id   AF-A0A2S9WYC6-F1
#
_cell.length_a   1.000
_cell.length_b   1.000
_cell.length_c   1.000
_cell.angle_alpha   90.00
_cell.angle_beta   90.00
_cell.angle_gamma   90.00
#
_symmetry.space_group_name_H-M   'P 1'
#
loop_
_entity.id
_entity.type
_entity.pdbx_description
1 polymer ?
#
loop_
_entity_poly.entity_id
_entity_poly.type
_entity_poly.pdbx_seq_one_letter_code
_entity_poly.pdbx_strand_id
1 'polypeptide(L)'
;MPLPRAICSQIITGMKYCGHAGECQHKRQPADTGAAIAAVNAAHAAGDLNLGEQPANHINGVRVYQMDDCDWVAARSRDEAINWHYQHCAVDIEDIHELTATELDSLQFHVDDSRRGPTISFRERLQQIIDNGEQVPDLFASTEF
;
A
#
# COMPACT_ATOMS: atom_id res chain seq x y z
N MET A 1 2.58 23.07 -42.75
CA MET A 1 1.50 23.15 -41.74
C MET A 1 0.61 21.91 -41.87
N PRO A 2 -0.02 21.45 -40.78
CA PRO A 2 0.15 20.10 -40.23
C PRO A 2 -0.91 19.08 -40.67
N LEU A 3 -0.54 17.79 -40.56
CA LEU A 3 -1.45 16.65 -40.52
C LEU A 3 -2.02 16.48 -39.10
N PRO A 4 -3.35 16.46 -38.91
CA PRO A 4 -3.95 15.92 -37.71
C PRO A 4 -4.22 14.42 -37.90
N ARG A 5 -3.53 13.55 -37.15
CA ARG A 5 -3.99 12.18 -36.93
C ARG A 5 -4.50 12.06 -35.50
N ALA A 6 -5.82 12.20 -35.38
CA ALA A 6 -6.55 11.54 -34.32
C ALA A 6 -6.39 10.03 -34.51
N ILE A 7 -5.85 9.33 -33.51
CA ILE A 7 -6.09 7.90 -33.34
C ILE A 7 -6.77 7.75 -31.99
N CYS A 8 -8.09 7.97 -32.02
CA CYS A 8 -8.99 7.25 -31.14
C CYS A 8 -9.26 5.92 -31.84
N SER A 9 -8.74 4.82 -31.31
CA SER A 9 -9.12 3.46 -31.73
C SER A 9 -9.11 2.58 -30.49
N GLN A 10 -10.29 2.51 -29.91
CA GLN A 10 -10.72 1.47 -28.98
C GLN A 10 -10.53 0.10 -29.64
N ILE A 11 -9.95 -0.88 -28.94
CA ILE A 11 -10.41 -2.27 -29.01
C ILE A 11 -10.32 -2.87 -27.59
N ILE A 12 -11.24 -2.43 -26.73
CA ILE A 12 -11.91 -3.34 -25.80
C ILE A 12 -12.97 -4.02 -26.67
N THR A 13 -12.88 -5.32 -26.89
CA THR A 13 -14.06 -6.20 -27.11
C THR A 13 -13.58 -7.66 -27.17
N GLY A 14 -13.68 -8.32 -26.02
CA GLY A 14 -13.99 -9.74 -25.94
C GLY A 14 -15.50 -9.96 -25.81
N MET A 15 -16.32 -9.27 -26.60
CA MET A 15 -17.75 -9.59 -26.75
C MET A 15 -17.92 -10.48 -27.97
N LYS A 16 -18.29 -11.72 -27.67
CA LYS A 16 -18.77 -12.71 -28.63
C LYS A 16 -20.12 -12.23 -29.16
N TYR A 17 -20.17 -12.00 -30.48
CA TYR A 17 -21.37 -11.62 -31.22
C TYR A 17 -22.46 -12.70 -31.07
N CYS A 18 -23.63 -12.32 -30.57
CA CYS A 18 -24.87 -13.08 -30.75
C CYS A 18 -25.60 -12.52 -31.98
N GLY A 19 -25.35 -13.13 -33.13
CA GLY A 19 -26.19 -13.00 -34.32
C GLY A 19 -27.42 -13.92 -34.22
N HIS A 20 -28.52 -13.43 -34.77
CA HIS A 20 -29.85 -14.03 -34.80
C HIS A 20 -29.93 -15.31 -35.66
N ALA A 21 -30.85 -16.21 -35.28
CA ALA A 21 -31.49 -17.29 -36.06
C ALA A 21 -30.68 -18.54 -36.45
N GLY A 22 -31.18 -19.71 -36.01
CA GLY A 22 -30.93 -21.01 -36.67
C GLY A 22 -30.48 -22.14 -35.74
N GLU A 23 -31.46 -22.89 -35.22
CA GLU A 23 -31.46 -24.34 -34.94
C GLU A 23 -30.22 -25.02 -34.31
N CYS A 24 -30.31 -25.44 -33.05
CA CYS A 24 -30.79 -26.76 -32.60
C CYS A 24 -29.68 -27.83 -32.52
N GLN A 25 -29.33 -28.25 -31.30
CA GLN A 25 -29.46 -29.64 -30.81
C GLN A 25 -28.92 -29.70 -29.37
N HIS A 26 -29.80 -29.72 -28.38
CA HIS A 26 -30.24 -30.92 -27.67
C HIS A 26 -29.08 -31.79 -27.13
N LYS A 27 -28.79 -31.63 -25.84
CA LYS A 27 -29.02 -32.68 -24.81
C LYS A 27 -28.86 -32.08 -23.41
N ARG A 28 -29.99 -31.68 -22.81
CA ARG A 28 -30.15 -31.69 -21.35
C ARG A 28 -30.57 -33.09 -20.96
N GLN A 29 -29.91 -33.68 -19.99
CA GLN A 29 -30.49 -34.63 -19.06
C GLN A 29 -29.76 -34.52 -17.70
N PRO A 30 -30.41 -34.92 -16.59
CA PRO A 30 -30.74 -33.99 -15.52
C PRO A 30 -30.03 -34.29 -14.18
N ALA A 31 -30.33 -33.43 -13.21
CA ALA A 31 -29.83 -33.40 -11.85
C ALA A 31 -29.71 -34.77 -11.15
N ASP A 32 -28.62 -34.93 -10.40
CA ASP A 32 -28.59 -35.77 -9.21
C ASP A 32 -28.10 -34.94 -8.02
N THR A 33 -28.58 -35.35 -6.87
CA THR A 33 -28.79 -34.54 -5.67
C THR A 33 -27.70 -34.87 -4.67
N GLY A 34 -27.16 -33.85 -4.01
CA GLY A 34 -26.48 -34.03 -2.73
C GLY A 34 -24.98 -33.75 -2.75
N ALA A 35 -24.58 -32.96 -1.75
CA ALA A 35 -23.21 -32.68 -1.33
C ALA A 35 -22.36 -31.76 -2.22
N ALA A 36 -22.44 -30.45 -1.97
CA ALA A 36 -21.26 -29.56 -1.89
C ALA A 36 -21.67 -28.12 -1.54
N ILE A 37 -22.22 -27.88 -0.35
CA ILE A 37 -22.07 -26.56 0.30
C ILE A 37 -20.98 -26.73 1.36
N ALA A 38 -19.72 -26.77 0.91
CA ALA A 38 -18.53 -26.71 1.76
C ALA A 38 -17.27 -26.59 0.88
N ALA A 39 -17.09 -25.49 0.13
CA ALA A 39 -15.80 -25.13 -0.44
C ALA A 39 -15.83 -23.68 -0.99
N VAL A 40 -16.15 -22.71 -0.15
CA VAL A 40 -15.63 -21.34 -0.35
C VAL A 40 -14.42 -21.20 0.56
N ASN A 41 -13.32 -21.81 0.16
CA ASN A 41 -12.02 -21.52 0.76
C ASN A 41 -10.91 -21.69 -0.27
N ALA A 42 -9.92 -20.82 -0.13
CA ALA A 42 -8.59 -20.87 -0.73
C ALA A 42 -8.47 -20.45 -2.21
N ALA A 43 -8.49 -19.14 -2.44
CA ALA A 43 -7.80 -18.53 -3.58
C ALA A 43 -6.99 -17.29 -3.16
N HIS A 44 -6.35 -17.34 -1.99
CA HIS A 44 -5.30 -16.41 -1.58
C HIS A 44 -4.05 -17.20 -1.17
N ALA A 45 -3.50 -17.95 -2.12
CA ALA A 45 -2.28 -18.74 -1.93
C ALA A 45 -1.38 -18.58 -3.16
N ALA A 46 -0.60 -17.50 -3.16
CA ALA A 46 0.63 -17.39 -3.92
C ALA A 46 1.58 -16.41 -3.21
N GLY A 47 2.49 -16.96 -2.39
CA GLY A 47 3.57 -16.27 -1.66
C GLY A 47 3.08 -15.65 -0.34
N ASP A 48 3.57 -15.97 0.84
CA ASP A 48 4.91 -16.41 1.24
C ASP A 48 4.76 -17.21 2.54
N LEU A 49 5.40 -18.38 2.63
CA LEU A 49 5.55 -19.12 3.88
C LEU A 49 6.81 -18.56 4.57
N ASN A 50 6.66 -17.73 5.60
CA ASN A 50 7.74 -17.49 6.55
C ASN A 50 7.33 -17.92 7.96
N LEU A 51 7.83 -19.09 8.34
CA LEU A 51 7.77 -19.63 9.69
C LEU A 51 8.78 -18.82 10.54
N GLY A 52 8.29 -17.79 11.22
CA GLY A 52 9.10 -16.93 12.11
C GLY A 52 9.17 -15.46 11.69
N GLU A 53 8.08 -14.87 11.20
CA GLU A 53 8.00 -13.47 10.74
C GLU A 53 8.56 -12.51 11.80
N GLN A 54 9.81 -12.09 11.60
CA GLN A 54 10.25 -10.84 12.20
C GLN A 54 9.33 -9.76 11.65
N PRO A 55 8.82 -8.85 12.50
CA PRO A 55 7.92 -7.80 12.03
C PRO A 55 8.60 -7.06 10.88
N ALA A 56 7.87 -6.78 9.79
CA ALA A 56 8.44 -6.04 8.68
C ALA A 56 8.76 -4.61 9.12
N ASN A 57 9.80 -4.00 8.56
CA ASN A 57 10.13 -2.60 8.80
C ASN A 57 9.37 -1.63 7.86
N HIS A 58 8.36 -2.14 7.18
CA HIS A 58 7.55 -1.40 6.22
C HIS A 58 6.11 -1.93 6.22
N ILE A 59 5.17 -1.08 5.81
CA ILE A 59 3.76 -1.43 5.66
C ILE A 59 3.30 -0.96 4.28
N ASN A 60 2.78 -1.88 3.46
CA ASN A 60 2.35 -1.59 2.07
C ASN A 60 3.42 -0.85 1.23
N GLY A 61 4.69 -1.21 1.42
CA GLY A 61 5.84 -0.59 0.74
C GLY A 61 6.27 0.78 1.28
N VAL A 62 5.61 1.31 2.32
CA VAL A 62 5.99 2.57 2.99
C VAL A 62 6.90 2.26 4.18
N ARG A 63 7.97 3.03 4.31
CA ARG A 63 9.02 2.96 5.32
C ARG A 63 9.12 4.31 6.02
N VAL A 64 9.71 4.32 7.21
CA VAL A 64 10.01 5.55 7.93
C VAL A 64 11.53 5.75 7.93
N TYR A 65 11.95 6.93 7.52
CA TYR A 65 13.34 7.34 7.44
C TYR A 65 13.56 8.46 8.44
N GLN A 66 14.51 8.26 9.35
CA GLN A 66 15.02 9.35 10.16
C GLN A 66 15.88 10.25 9.25
N MET A 67 15.63 11.56 9.24
CA MET A 67 16.39 12.54 8.45
C MET A 67 17.46 13.23 9.28
N ASP A 68 17.11 13.50 10.53
CA ASP A 68 17.93 14.16 11.55
C ASP A 68 17.60 13.57 12.93
N ASP A 69 18.27 13.97 14.00
CA ASP A 69 17.92 13.61 15.39
C ASP A 69 16.45 13.94 15.72
N CYS A 70 15.89 14.94 15.05
CA CYS A 70 14.55 15.42 15.35
C CYS A 70 13.45 15.03 14.35
N ASP A 71 13.77 14.69 13.10
CA ASP A 71 12.77 14.53 12.03
C ASP A 71 12.71 13.11 11.46
N TRP A 72 11.49 12.61 11.29
CA TRP A 72 11.19 11.34 10.59
C TRP A 72 10.23 11.57 9.44
N VAL A 73 10.51 10.97 8.28
CA VAL A 73 9.71 11.07 7.05
C VAL A 73 9.21 9.69 6.63
N ALA A 74 7.92 9.57 6.34
CA ALA A 74 7.36 8.36 5.76
C ALA A 74 7.41 8.44 4.24
N ALA A 75 8.02 7.44 3.59
CA ALA A 75 8.17 7.40 2.14
C ALA A 75 8.27 5.96 1.62
N ARG A 76 8.14 5.77 0.30
CA ARG A 76 8.33 4.44 -0.33
C ARG A 76 9.78 4.15 -0.67
N SER A 77 10.64 5.14 -0.61
CA SER A 77 12.07 5.02 -0.93
C SER A 77 12.86 6.12 -0.24
N ARG A 78 14.13 5.82 0.06
CA ARG A 78 15.07 6.77 0.68
C ARG A 78 15.21 8.05 -0.14
N ASP A 79 15.34 7.96 -1.47
CA ASP A 79 15.43 9.12 -2.35
C ASP A 79 14.19 10.03 -2.29
N GLU A 80 12.99 9.45 -2.20
CA GLU A 80 11.75 10.24 -2.04
C GLU A 80 11.75 10.98 -0.70
N ALA A 81 12.20 10.32 0.35
CA ALA A 81 12.27 10.88 1.69
C ALA A 81 13.27 12.04 1.77
N ILE A 82 14.47 11.85 1.19
CA ILE A 82 15.51 12.89 1.05
C ILE A 82 14.98 14.07 0.25
N ASN A 83 14.40 13.82 -0.93
CA ASN A 83 13.92 14.86 -1.82
C ASN A 83 12.74 15.64 -1.22
N TRP A 84 11.89 14.99 -0.43
CA TRP A 84 10.84 15.65 0.33
C TRP A 84 11.43 16.55 1.42
N HIS A 85 12.38 16.03 2.21
CA HIS A 85 13.01 16.76 3.29
C HIS A 85 13.76 17.99 2.79
N TYR A 86 14.57 17.89 1.72
CA TYR A 86 15.23 19.06 1.10
C TYR A 86 14.28 20.14 0.60
N GLN A 87 13.05 19.78 0.21
CA GLN A 87 12.07 20.74 -0.29
C GLN A 87 11.33 21.48 0.83
N HIS A 88 11.18 20.85 1.98
CA HIS A 88 10.35 21.36 3.09
C HIS A 88 11.18 21.85 4.27
N CYS A 89 12.37 21.29 4.47
CA CYS A 89 13.30 21.61 5.54
C CYS A 89 14.57 22.22 4.92
N ALA A 90 15.02 23.35 5.46
CA ALA A 90 16.20 24.08 4.99
C ALA A 90 17.49 23.65 5.72
N VAL A 91 17.52 22.42 6.23
CA VAL A 91 18.63 21.86 7.03
C VAL A 91 19.35 20.75 6.26
N ASP A 92 20.64 20.59 6.57
CA ASP A 92 21.45 19.50 6.06
C ASP A 92 21.01 18.17 6.70
N ILE A 93 21.02 17.11 5.89
CA ILE A 93 20.71 15.75 6.36
C ILE A 93 21.97 15.20 7.02
N GLU A 94 21.97 15.02 8.34
CA GLU A 94 23.16 14.60 9.08
C GLU A 94 23.24 13.08 9.29
N ASP A 95 22.13 12.38 9.53
CA ASP A 95 22.12 10.94 9.82
C ASP A 95 20.90 10.20 9.24
N ILE A 96 20.80 10.18 7.91
CA ILE A 96 19.68 9.47 7.29
C ILE A 96 19.81 7.96 7.40
N HIS A 97 18.89 7.35 8.14
CA HIS A 97 18.73 5.92 8.21
C HIS A 97 17.26 5.49 8.14
N GLU A 98 17.06 4.26 7.66
CA GLU A 98 15.76 3.63 7.62
C GLU A 98 15.50 2.93 8.96
N LEU A 99 14.35 3.19 9.56
CA LEU A 99 14.00 2.54 10.82
C LEU A 99 13.84 1.04 10.62
N THR A 100 14.43 0.27 11.53
CA THR A 100 14.21 -1.17 11.63
C THR A 100 12.83 -1.46 12.20
N ALA A 101 12.39 -2.71 12.08
CA ALA A 101 11.12 -3.12 12.65
C ALA A 101 11.07 -2.93 14.17
N THR A 102 12.16 -3.28 14.86
CA THR A 102 12.28 -3.08 16.31
C THR A 102 12.18 -1.61 16.70
N GLU A 103 12.73 -0.70 15.90
CA GLU A 103 12.63 0.74 16.15
C GLU A 103 11.21 1.25 15.94
N LEU A 104 10.51 0.79 14.90
CA LEU A 104 9.09 1.13 14.70
C LEU A 104 8.21 0.69 15.89
N ASP A 105 8.53 -0.43 16.54
CA ASP A 105 7.81 -0.92 17.71
C ASP A 105 8.25 -0.21 19.01
N SER A 106 9.48 0.31 19.07
CA SER A 106 10.05 0.93 20.29
C SER A 106 9.81 2.44 20.36
N LEU A 107 9.80 3.13 19.23
CA LEU A 107 9.60 4.57 19.15
C LEU A 107 8.13 4.93 19.37
N GLN A 108 7.92 6.02 20.12
CA GLN A 108 6.59 6.49 20.52
C GLN A 108 6.21 7.74 19.76
N PHE A 109 5.01 7.72 19.18
CA PHE A 109 4.35 8.85 18.53
C PHE A 109 3.30 9.43 19.49
N HIS A 110 3.39 10.73 19.76
CA HIS A 110 2.37 11.44 20.54
C HIS A 110 1.18 11.78 19.63
N VAL A 111 0.00 11.26 19.96
CA VAL A 111 -1.22 11.46 19.13
C VAL A 111 -1.74 12.89 19.21
N ASP A 112 -1.48 13.55 20.34
CA ASP A 112 -1.86 14.93 20.61
C ASP A 112 -0.62 15.82 20.74
N ASP A 113 -0.80 17.13 20.50
CA ASP A 113 0.22 18.18 20.72
C ASP A 113 0.70 18.25 22.19
N SER A 114 -0.07 17.67 23.10
CA SER A 114 0.32 17.53 24.49
C SER A 114 1.30 16.38 24.70
N ARG A 115 2.51 16.69 25.18
CA ARG A 115 3.51 15.71 25.66
C ARG A 115 3.05 14.77 26.79
N ARG A 116 1.86 15.00 27.36
CA ARG A 116 1.21 14.14 28.36
C ARG A 116 0.04 13.32 27.81
N GLY A 117 -0.23 13.44 26.51
CA GLY A 117 -1.28 12.70 25.82
C GLY A 117 -0.93 11.23 25.61
N PRO A 118 -1.90 10.44 25.12
CA PRO A 118 -1.65 9.05 24.75
C PRO A 118 -0.57 8.96 23.66
N THR A 119 0.26 7.94 23.77
CA THR A 119 1.28 7.59 22.78
C THR A 119 0.92 6.28 22.11
N ILE A 120 1.19 6.19 20.81
CA ILE A 120 1.14 4.95 20.03
C ILE A 120 2.54 4.64 19.49
N SER A 121 2.81 3.40 19.10
CA SER A 121 4.08 3.08 18.43
C SER A 121 4.17 3.72 17.04
N PHE A 122 5.39 3.92 16.54
CA PHE A 122 5.61 4.33 15.15
C PHE A 122 5.00 3.33 14.16
N ARG A 123 5.04 2.03 14.48
CA ARG A 123 4.35 1.00 13.70
C ARG A 123 2.86 1.25 13.59
N GLU A 124 2.19 1.51 14.71
CA GLU A 124 0.75 1.77 14.74
C GLU A 124 0.40 3.06 13.98
N ARG A 125 1.18 4.13 14.14
CA ARG A 125 0.97 5.36 13.38
C ARG A 125 1.16 5.13 11.88
N LEU A 126 2.18 4.38 11.47
CA LEU A 126 2.39 4.02 10.07
C LEU A 126 1.22 3.20 9.53
N GLN A 127 0.67 2.26 10.32
CA GLN A 127 -0.51 1.50 9.93
C GLN A 127 -1.73 2.42 9.70
N GLN A 128 -1.91 3.45 10.54
CA GLN A 128 -2.97 4.45 10.35
C GLN A 128 -2.77 5.27 9.06
N ILE A 129 -1.55 5.68 8.72
CA ILE A 129 -1.26 6.38 7.44
C ILE A 129 -1.74 5.54 6.25
N ILE A 130 -1.45 4.24 6.27
CA ILE A 130 -1.86 3.33 5.19
C ILE A 130 -3.37 3.11 5.18
N ASP A 131 -3.99 2.90 6.34
CA ASP A 131 -5.44 2.64 6.45
C ASP A 131 -6.27 3.87 6.04
N ASN A 132 -5.83 5.06 6.45
CA ASN A 132 -6.45 6.35 6.12
C ASN A 132 -6.19 6.77 4.66
N GLY A 133 -5.22 6.14 3.98
CA GLY A 133 -4.79 6.55 2.65
C GLY A 133 -4.12 7.94 2.63
N GLU A 134 -3.39 8.27 3.70
CA GLU A 134 -2.61 9.51 3.80
C GLU A 134 -1.52 9.54 2.70
N GLN A 135 -1.14 10.75 2.27
CA GLN A 135 -0.17 10.92 1.20
C GLN A 135 1.25 10.64 1.70
N VAL A 136 2.06 10.01 0.87
CA VAL A 136 3.50 9.81 1.10
C VAL A 136 4.26 10.17 -0.19
N PRO A 137 5.45 10.81 -0.12
CA PRO A 137 6.20 11.12 1.10
C PRO A 137 5.61 12.27 1.93
N ASP A 138 5.71 12.19 3.25
CA ASP A 138 5.26 13.23 4.20
C ASP A 138 6.03 13.18 5.54
N LEU A 139 5.99 14.28 6.30
CA LEU A 139 6.56 14.33 7.65
C LEU A 139 5.80 13.36 8.55
N PHE A 140 6.50 12.34 9.03
CA PHE A 140 5.92 11.31 9.88
C PHE A 140 5.84 11.75 11.34
N ALA A 141 6.93 12.30 11.85
CA ALA A 141 7.04 12.81 13.22
C ALA A 141 8.16 13.84 13.29
N SER A 142 8.08 14.75 14.26
CA SER A 142 9.19 15.62 14.64
C SER A 142 9.23 15.79 16.17
N THR A 143 10.41 15.99 16.74
CA THR A 143 10.58 16.40 18.15
C THR A 143 10.78 17.90 18.32
N GLU A 144 10.81 18.67 17.22
CA GLU A 144 10.84 20.13 17.26
C GLU A 144 9.41 20.66 17.54
N PHE A 145 9.22 21.22 18.73
CA PHE A 145 7.94 21.81 19.19
C PHE A 145 8.16 23.21 19.77
#